data_AF-A0A9J7ZEE6-F1
#
_entry.id   AF-A0A9J7ZEE6-F1
#
_cell.length_a   1.000
_cell.length_b   1.000
_cell.length_c   1.000
_cell.angle_alpha   90.00
_cell.angle_beta   90.00
_cell.angle_gamma   90.00
#
_symmetry.space_group_name_H-M   'P 1'
#
loop_
_entity.id
_entity.type
_entity.pdbx_description
1 polymer ?
#
loop_
_entity_poly.entity_id
_entity_poly.type
_entity_poly.pdbx_seq_one_letter_code
_entity_poly.pdbx_strand_id
1 'polypeptide(L)'
;MAKQGHEYSKDYREFALTLHLHGPKAYKYLRETRHFPLPHPHTIQRWLRSVDAKPGLNKMMLDMLERRCQGDQAKYGCVSLMLDAMSIRKHVQYNPHTQSMSGFVDMGDGNSETEVATEALVFMVVGLQGHWKAPIAYFLTKSLSPETQRVLLSHALEELHARGIRVVCVTMDGHASNVSMCNQLGCELKGDPREPLQTSFSHPVTGEKVFVMMDACHMLKLARNMLQAYSPIATTTGQINWRYINHLNDVQKKDGLHAANKITDKHVYFENHKMRVSLAAQTLSRSVSVALRTMRDLGYSQFKDCEATAQFIEVQDAFKWYVLHINFMQVSERWYLSIIGFVINIDTLMLMIPELLQVQRYVLTYRFSQDHLELLFNSIRASGGWNNNPSACQFQGIFRRLMVRCGVSPGETGNVAAQDHTVSLSAVEMSSAETAEEHPSPFANISALVCDHSYLPTRFGGLVENALVYIAGFVVRQILRKLSCDVCRASLVRDARPASFDKSYHLLALKNNGGLVIPSQGTVKVLRAAERVIRQASAIQAPKLSTVTHIVREEIGTEDVFLLGDHIEETQFGIDNHQSDLLSLVVSVFVKIRLHHVAKLASLELQKGSTRKKLCKTVLFQGF
;
A
#
# COMPACT_ATOMS: atom_id res chain seq x y z
N MET A 1 -33.37 -33.79 -29.74
CA MET A 1 -32.28 -33.10 -30.46
C MET A 1 -30.98 -33.87 -30.24
N ALA A 2 -30.39 -34.41 -31.31
CA ALA A 2 -29.10 -35.08 -31.25
C ALA A 2 -28.03 -34.09 -30.75
N LYS A 3 -27.21 -34.49 -29.77
CA LYS A 3 -26.08 -33.68 -29.31
C LYS A 3 -25.01 -33.68 -30.40
N GLN A 4 -25.10 -32.77 -31.36
CA GLN A 4 -24.00 -32.49 -32.28
C GLN A 4 -22.83 -31.92 -31.48
N GLY A 5 -21.66 -32.53 -31.61
CA GLY A 5 -20.42 -32.00 -31.04
C GLY A 5 -20.03 -30.75 -31.84
N HIS A 6 -20.07 -29.58 -31.20
CA HIS A 6 -19.52 -28.37 -31.78
C HIS A 6 -18.09 -28.17 -31.31
N GLU A 7 -17.21 -27.88 -32.27
CA GLU A 7 -15.87 -27.40 -31.99
C GLU A 7 -15.94 -25.91 -31.62
N TYR A 8 -15.36 -25.54 -30.48
CA TYR A 8 -15.38 -24.17 -29.99
C TYR A 8 -14.24 -23.38 -30.63
N SER A 9 -14.52 -22.16 -31.10
CA SER A 9 -13.48 -21.24 -31.57
C SER A 9 -12.50 -20.89 -30.43
N LYS A 10 -11.30 -20.40 -30.79
CA LYS A 10 -10.30 -19.96 -29.81
C LYS A 10 -10.86 -18.86 -28.91
N ASP A 11 -11.48 -17.84 -29.49
CA ASP A 11 -12.09 -16.72 -28.75
C ASP A 11 -13.18 -17.20 -27.78
N TYR A 12 -14.00 -18.17 -28.21
CA TYR A 12 -15.05 -18.72 -27.35
C TYR A 12 -14.48 -19.58 -26.22
N ARG A 13 -13.42 -20.34 -26.49
CA ARG A 13 -12.65 -21.06 -25.48
C ARG A 13 -12.07 -20.09 -24.45
N GLU A 14 -11.48 -18.99 -24.89
CA GLU A 14 -10.95 -17.94 -24.03
C GLU A 14 -12.06 -17.30 -23.18
N PHE A 15 -13.16 -16.87 -23.79
CA PHE A 15 -14.32 -16.33 -23.06
C PHE A 15 -14.86 -17.30 -22.00
N ALA A 16 -14.96 -18.60 -22.32
CA ALA A 16 -15.46 -19.57 -21.35
C ALA A 16 -14.46 -19.80 -20.20
N LEU A 17 -13.16 -19.87 -20.49
CA LEU A 17 -12.10 -19.96 -19.48
C LEU A 17 -12.09 -18.74 -18.56
N THR A 18 -12.21 -17.54 -19.15
CA THR A 18 -12.35 -16.23 -18.49
C THR A 18 -13.46 -16.25 -17.46
N LEU A 19 -14.67 -16.54 -17.92
CA LEU A 19 -15.87 -16.46 -17.12
C LEU A 19 -15.82 -17.48 -15.97
N HIS A 20 -15.32 -18.67 -16.25
CA HIS A 20 -15.12 -19.71 -15.24
C HIS A 20 -14.06 -19.31 -14.20
N LEU A 21 -13.01 -18.59 -14.61
CA LEU A 21 -11.97 -18.11 -13.69
C LEU A 21 -12.49 -17.04 -12.74
N HIS A 22 -13.23 -16.03 -13.25
CA HIS A 22 -13.78 -14.95 -12.41
C HIS A 22 -14.91 -15.42 -11.49
N GLY A 23 -15.71 -16.40 -11.93
CA GLY A 23 -16.83 -16.87 -11.12
C GLY A 23 -17.34 -18.23 -11.56
N PRO A 24 -16.83 -19.35 -11.00
CA PRO A 24 -17.37 -20.68 -11.28
C PRO A 24 -18.86 -20.80 -10.99
N LYS A 25 -19.35 -20.08 -9.95
CA LYS A 25 -20.76 -20.00 -9.59
C LYS A 25 -21.58 -19.25 -10.65
N ALA A 26 -21.07 -18.11 -11.12
CA ALA A 26 -21.71 -17.33 -12.19
C ALA A 26 -21.72 -18.13 -13.50
N TYR A 27 -20.62 -18.79 -13.84
CA TYR A 27 -20.52 -19.70 -14.98
C TYR A 27 -21.57 -20.82 -14.90
N LYS A 28 -21.69 -21.48 -13.73
CA LYS A 28 -22.68 -22.53 -13.50
C LYS A 28 -24.11 -22.00 -13.63
N TYR A 29 -24.42 -20.84 -13.04
CA TYR A 29 -25.73 -20.18 -13.16
C TYR A 29 -26.06 -19.82 -14.62
N LEU A 30 -25.13 -19.22 -15.35
CA LEU A 30 -25.33 -18.85 -16.75
C LEU A 30 -25.58 -20.08 -17.62
N ARG A 31 -24.84 -21.16 -17.38
CA ARG A 31 -24.99 -22.42 -18.12
C ARG A 31 -26.26 -23.18 -17.77
N GLU A 32 -26.55 -23.36 -16.48
CA GLU A 32 -27.62 -24.25 -16.00
C GLU A 32 -28.98 -23.54 -15.90
N THR A 33 -29.00 -22.28 -15.44
CA THR A 33 -30.24 -21.53 -15.19
C THR A 33 -30.61 -20.62 -16.35
N ARG A 34 -29.62 -19.99 -17.00
CA ARG A 34 -29.85 -19.10 -18.15
C ARG A 34 -29.66 -19.80 -19.50
N HIS A 35 -29.30 -21.09 -19.49
CA HIS A 35 -29.06 -21.90 -20.69
C HIS A 35 -28.12 -21.23 -21.71
N PHE A 36 -27.19 -20.40 -21.24
CA PHE A 36 -26.16 -19.82 -22.09
C PHE A 36 -25.28 -20.96 -22.62
N PRO A 37 -24.87 -20.94 -23.92
CA PRO A 37 -24.19 -22.06 -24.59
C PRO A 37 -22.73 -22.28 -24.14
N LEU A 38 -22.48 -22.31 -22.83
CA LEU A 38 -21.16 -22.48 -22.24
C LEU A 38 -20.70 -23.95 -22.25
N PRO A 39 -19.41 -24.21 -22.51
CA PRO A 39 -18.83 -25.54 -22.43
C PRO A 39 -19.10 -26.21 -21.07
N HIS A 40 -19.20 -27.54 -21.07
CA HIS A 40 -19.26 -28.27 -19.82
C HIS A 40 -17.98 -28.02 -18.99
N PRO A 41 -18.04 -27.92 -17.65
CA PRO A 41 -16.83 -27.76 -16.81
C PRO A 41 -15.76 -28.83 -17.06
N HIS A 42 -16.15 -30.04 -17.46
CA HIS A 42 -15.21 -31.09 -17.88
C HIS A 42 -14.40 -30.70 -19.13
N THR A 43 -15.03 -30.02 -20.10
CA THR A 43 -14.34 -29.48 -21.28
C THR A 43 -13.35 -28.40 -20.87
N ILE A 44 -13.74 -27.52 -19.95
CA ILE A 44 -12.83 -26.51 -19.36
C ILE A 44 -11.63 -27.18 -18.68
N GLN A 45 -11.85 -28.21 -17.87
CA GLN A 45 -10.77 -28.96 -17.23
C GLN A 45 -9.86 -29.63 -18.25
N ARG A 46 -10.42 -30.21 -19.32
CA ARG A 46 -9.64 -30.82 -20.42
C ARG A 46 -8.76 -29.79 -21.12
N TRP A 47 -9.28 -28.59 -21.39
CA TRP A 47 -8.50 -27.49 -21.96
C TRP A 47 -7.39 -26.98 -21.05
N LEU A 48 -7.58 -27.04 -19.73
CA LEU A 48 -6.55 -26.67 -18.77
C LEU A 48 -5.47 -27.77 -18.64
N ARG A 49 -5.83 -29.05 -18.80
CA ARG A 49 -4.88 -30.18 -18.72
C ARG A 49 -3.74 -30.12 -19.74
N SER A 50 -3.93 -29.43 -20.86
CA SER A 50 -2.86 -29.28 -21.87
C SER A 50 -1.73 -28.35 -21.43
N VAL A 51 -1.90 -27.60 -20.34
CA VAL A 51 -0.85 -26.73 -19.80
C VAL A 51 -0.09 -27.46 -18.71
N ASP A 52 1.19 -27.69 -18.98
CA ASP A 52 2.10 -28.19 -17.97
C ASP A 52 2.30 -27.12 -16.90
N ALA A 53 1.98 -27.49 -15.68
CA ALA A 53 2.10 -26.67 -14.50
C ALA A 53 2.58 -27.54 -13.36
N LYS A 54 3.55 -28.42 -13.63
CA LYS A 54 4.29 -29.12 -12.59
C LYS A 54 5.21 -28.14 -11.86
N PRO A 55 5.61 -28.45 -10.61
CA PRO A 55 6.67 -27.71 -9.93
C PRO A 55 7.97 -27.74 -10.75
N GLY A 56 8.79 -26.72 -10.60
CA GLY A 56 9.98 -26.48 -11.42
C GLY A 56 9.84 -25.24 -12.32
N LEU A 57 10.82 -25.09 -13.21
CA LEU A 57 10.80 -24.08 -14.26
C LEU A 57 9.76 -24.42 -15.33
N ASN A 58 8.93 -23.43 -15.67
CA ASN A 58 7.90 -23.57 -16.66
C ASN A 58 8.46 -23.35 -18.07
N LYS A 59 8.84 -24.43 -18.74
CA LYS A 59 9.37 -24.39 -20.12
C LYS A 59 8.43 -23.67 -21.09
N MET A 60 7.13 -23.92 -21.01
CA MET A 60 6.15 -23.26 -21.89
C MET A 60 6.16 -21.73 -21.75
N MET A 61 6.27 -21.22 -20.52
CA MET A 61 6.39 -19.78 -20.24
C MET A 61 7.73 -19.24 -20.73
N LEU A 62 8.83 -19.93 -20.45
CA LEU A 62 10.17 -19.53 -20.89
C LEU A 62 10.27 -19.47 -22.42
N ASP A 63 9.80 -20.49 -23.14
CA ASP A 63 9.80 -20.54 -24.61
C ASP A 63 8.85 -19.48 -25.22
N MET A 64 7.81 -19.06 -24.48
CA MET A 64 6.96 -17.94 -24.87
C MET A 64 7.70 -16.61 -24.73
N LEU A 65 8.42 -16.42 -23.63
CA LEU A 65 9.25 -15.24 -23.41
C LEU A 65 10.36 -15.13 -24.47
N GLU A 66 11.00 -16.24 -24.83
CA GLU A 66 12.00 -16.30 -25.90
C GLU A 66 11.44 -15.78 -27.23
N ARG A 67 10.29 -16.29 -27.67
CA ARG A 67 9.62 -15.84 -28.90
C ARG A 67 9.25 -14.36 -28.87
N ARG A 68 8.80 -13.85 -27.71
CA ARG A 68 8.53 -12.42 -27.56
C ARG A 68 9.80 -11.58 -27.57
N CYS A 69 10.88 -12.09 -26.98
CA CYS A 69 12.21 -11.49 -27.00
C CYS A 69 12.75 -11.37 -28.43
N GLN A 70 12.65 -12.44 -29.22
CA GLN A 70 13.02 -12.45 -30.64
C GLN A 70 12.20 -11.45 -31.48
N GLY A 71 10.93 -11.22 -31.11
CA GLY A 71 10.07 -10.24 -31.78
C GLY A 71 10.34 -8.78 -31.38
N ASP A 72 10.66 -8.53 -30.11
CA ASP A 72 10.91 -7.19 -29.57
C ASP A 72 11.91 -7.26 -28.40
N GLN A 73 13.20 -7.24 -28.74
CA GLN A 73 14.29 -7.37 -27.77
C GLN A 73 14.33 -6.22 -26.77
N ALA A 74 13.95 -5.00 -27.18
CA ALA A 74 13.94 -3.85 -26.29
C ALA A 74 12.91 -4.05 -25.17
N LYS A 75 11.70 -4.51 -25.52
CA LYS A 75 10.61 -4.68 -24.58
C LYS A 75 10.74 -5.90 -23.66
N TYR A 76 11.30 -7.00 -24.16
CA TYR A 76 11.32 -8.30 -23.47
C TYR A 76 12.71 -8.76 -23.01
N GLY A 77 13.79 -8.15 -23.51
CA GLY A 77 15.16 -8.60 -23.27
C GLY A 77 15.76 -8.20 -21.93
N CYS A 78 15.16 -7.28 -21.17
CA CYS A 78 15.66 -6.86 -19.86
C CYS A 78 14.57 -6.99 -18.77
N VAL A 79 14.87 -7.76 -17.72
CA VAL A 79 13.92 -8.06 -16.64
C VAL A 79 14.52 -7.90 -15.25
N SER A 80 13.65 -7.70 -14.26
CA SER A 80 13.94 -7.98 -12.85
C SER A 80 13.31 -9.31 -12.45
N LEU A 81 14.07 -10.15 -11.76
CA LEU A 81 13.63 -11.43 -11.22
C LEU A 81 13.23 -11.27 -9.75
N MET A 82 12.07 -11.77 -9.37
CA MET A 82 11.55 -11.69 -8.02
C MET A 82 11.33 -13.09 -7.47
N LEU A 83 11.65 -13.28 -6.19
CA LEU A 83 11.38 -14.52 -5.48
C LEU A 83 10.71 -14.27 -4.13
N ASP A 84 9.64 -14.99 -3.85
CA ASP A 84 8.98 -14.98 -2.55
C ASP A 84 8.24 -16.31 -2.35
N ALA A 85 8.00 -16.66 -1.10
CA ALA A 85 7.32 -17.89 -0.71
C ALA A 85 5.96 -17.57 -0.09
N MET A 86 4.92 -18.29 -0.51
CA MET A 86 3.63 -18.25 0.16
C MET A 86 3.37 -19.50 0.97
N SER A 87 2.89 -19.35 2.20
CA SER A 87 2.45 -20.50 3.00
C SER A 87 1.25 -21.20 2.36
N ILE A 88 1.27 -22.52 2.36
CA ILE A 88 0.21 -23.41 1.89
C ILE A 88 -0.23 -24.35 3.01
N ARG A 89 -1.44 -24.88 2.90
CA ARG A 89 -2.00 -25.81 3.88
C ARG A 89 -1.33 -27.18 3.76
N LYS A 90 -0.76 -27.66 4.86
CA LYS A 90 -0.30 -29.05 5.06
C LYS A 90 -1.44 -30.01 4.79
N HIS A 91 -1.42 -30.68 3.63
CA HIS A 91 -2.45 -31.63 3.26
C HIS A 91 -1.94 -32.57 2.17
N VAL A 92 -1.95 -33.87 2.46
CA VAL A 92 -1.66 -34.93 1.50
C VAL A 92 -2.96 -35.50 0.96
N GLN A 93 -3.03 -35.69 -0.35
CA GLN A 93 -4.19 -36.24 -1.04
C GLN A 93 -3.78 -37.40 -1.94
N TYR A 94 -4.52 -38.51 -1.86
CA TYR A 94 -4.45 -39.61 -2.80
C TYR A 94 -5.36 -39.35 -4.00
N ASN A 95 -4.84 -39.49 -5.21
CA ASN A 95 -5.63 -39.48 -6.42
C ASN A 95 -5.82 -40.92 -6.95
N PRO A 96 -7.04 -41.50 -6.85
CA PRO A 96 -7.29 -42.88 -7.28
C PRO A 96 -7.07 -43.10 -8.78
N HIS A 97 -7.19 -42.05 -9.61
CA HIS A 97 -7.08 -42.16 -11.07
C HIS A 97 -5.62 -42.20 -11.53
N THR A 98 -4.75 -41.45 -10.87
CA THR A 98 -3.30 -41.45 -11.15
C THR A 98 -2.53 -42.39 -10.23
N GLN A 99 -3.21 -43.02 -9.28
CA GLN A 99 -2.65 -43.86 -8.21
C GLN A 99 -1.46 -43.19 -7.50
N SER A 100 -1.51 -41.87 -7.36
CA SER A 100 -0.41 -41.07 -6.86
C SER A 100 -0.82 -40.28 -5.62
N MET A 101 0.11 -40.18 -4.69
CA MET A 101 0.00 -39.26 -3.56
C MET A 101 0.52 -37.89 -3.97
N SER A 102 -0.04 -36.83 -3.40
CA SER A 102 0.26 -35.44 -3.75
C SER A 102 0.18 -34.56 -2.50
N GLY A 103 0.96 -33.48 -2.44
CA GLY A 103 1.07 -32.65 -1.23
C GLY A 103 2.43 -32.69 -0.53
N PHE A 104 3.41 -33.38 -1.11
CA PHE A 104 4.78 -33.42 -0.64
C PHE A 104 5.62 -32.29 -1.23
N VAL A 105 6.83 -32.12 -0.70
CA VAL A 105 7.88 -31.31 -1.30
C VAL A 105 8.14 -31.79 -2.72
N ASP A 106 8.25 -30.85 -3.65
CA ASP A 106 8.49 -31.10 -5.06
C ASP A 106 9.30 -29.93 -5.64
N MET A 107 10.56 -30.25 -5.92
CA MET A 107 11.56 -29.31 -6.42
C MET A 107 11.62 -29.29 -7.96
N GLY A 108 10.75 -30.04 -8.64
CA GLY A 108 10.74 -30.14 -10.10
C GLY A 108 11.85 -31.01 -10.69
N ASP A 109 12.61 -31.72 -9.85
CA ASP A 109 13.67 -32.65 -10.22
C ASP A 109 13.16 -34.09 -10.45
N GLY A 110 11.88 -34.35 -10.18
CA GLY A 110 11.27 -35.67 -10.31
C GLY A 110 11.53 -36.60 -9.12
N ASN A 111 12.19 -36.13 -8.07
CA ASN A 111 12.42 -36.91 -6.86
C ASN A 111 11.14 -37.02 -6.03
N SER A 112 10.89 -38.22 -5.50
CA SER A 112 9.74 -38.46 -4.62
C SER A 112 10.13 -38.18 -3.17
N GLU A 113 9.85 -36.96 -2.70
CA GLU A 113 10.01 -36.63 -1.29
C GLU A 113 8.80 -37.09 -0.47
N THR A 114 9.05 -37.43 0.80
CA THR A 114 8.01 -37.87 1.76
C THR A 114 7.60 -36.75 2.71
N GLU A 115 8.32 -35.62 2.70
CA GLU A 115 8.02 -34.48 3.56
C GLU A 115 6.83 -33.69 3.02
N VAL A 116 5.90 -33.30 3.89
CA VAL A 116 4.72 -32.52 3.50
C VAL A 116 5.11 -31.07 3.26
N ALA A 117 4.76 -30.53 2.09
CA ALA A 117 5.04 -29.14 1.74
C ALA A 117 4.22 -28.17 2.60
N THR A 118 4.85 -27.08 3.00
CA THR A 118 4.26 -25.99 3.81
C THR A 118 4.29 -24.65 3.12
N GLU A 119 5.10 -24.50 2.08
CA GLU A 119 5.31 -23.27 1.33
C GLU A 119 5.35 -23.55 -0.17
N ALA A 120 5.03 -22.53 -0.96
CA ALA A 120 5.22 -22.50 -2.39
C ALA A 120 6.12 -21.32 -2.74
N LEU A 121 7.39 -21.59 -3.09
CA LEU A 121 8.34 -20.60 -3.58
C LEU A 121 8.02 -20.31 -5.05
N VAL A 122 7.84 -19.04 -5.42
CA VAL A 122 7.51 -18.63 -6.78
C VAL A 122 8.56 -17.68 -7.32
N PHE A 123 9.02 -17.93 -8.54
CA PHE A 123 9.87 -17.02 -9.30
C PHE A 123 9.05 -16.30 -10.35
N MET A 124 9.13 -14.97 -10.38
CA MET A 124 8.44 -14.13 -11.35
C MET A 124 9.42 -13.14 -11.97
N VAL A 125 9.37 -12.98 -13.28
CA VAL A 125 10.08 -11.92 -13.98
C VAL A 125 9.15 -10.75 -14.28
N VAL A 126 9.68 -9.53 -14.20
CA VAL A 126 8.99 -8.28 -14.54
C VAL A 126 9.83 -7.55 -15.59
N GLY A 127 9.22 -7.21 -16.71
CA GLY A 127 9.89 -6.45 -17.78
C GLY A 127 10.23 -5.03 -17.33
N LEU A 128 11.45 -4.57 -17.62
CA LEU A 128 11.87 -3.21 -17.24
C LEU A 128 11.31 -2.15 -18.18
N GLN A 129 11.33 -2.42 -19.49
CA GLN A 129 10.87 -1.49 -20.54
C GLN A 129 9.46 -1.82 -21.07
N GLY A 130 8.96 -3.03 -20.79
CA GLY A 130 7.61 -3.44 -21.12
C GLY A 130 6.75 -3.57 -19.85
N HIS A 131 5.51 -3.08 -19.91
CA HIS A 131 4.53 -3.23 -18.83
C HIS A 131 4.00 -4.66 -18.73
N TRP A 132 4.89 -5.63 -18.49
CA TRP A 132 4.55 -7.04 -18.42
C TRP A 132 5.24 -7.77 -17.27
N LYS A 133 4.63 -8.89 -16.83
CA LYS A 133 5.20 -9.80 -15.82
C LYS A 133 4.82 -11.25 -16.09
N ALA A 134 5.67 -12.19 -15.69
CA ALA A 134 5.41 -13.61 -15.92
C ALA A 134 5.95 -14.47 -14.77
N PRO A 135 5.12 -15.31 -14.12
CA PRO A 135 5.63 -16.32 -13.22
C PRO A 135 6.31 -17.43 -14.04
N ILE A 136 7.60 -17.65 -13.80
CA ILE A 136 8.42 -18.58 -14.59
C ILE A 136 8.69 -19.90 -13.88
N ALA A 137 8.56 -19.94 -12.55
CA ALA A 137 8.78 -21.15 -11.77
C ALA A 137 7.93 -21.15 -10.51
N TYR A 138 7.62 -22.34 -10.02
CA TYR A 138 7.24 -22.50 -8.62
C TYR A 138 7.76 -23.83 -8.07
N PHE A 139 8.05 -23.88 -6.78
CA PHE A 139 8.55 -25.06 -6.08
C PHE A 139 7.73 -25.28 -4.82
N LEU A 140 7.41 -26.53 -4.50
CA LEU A 140 6.70 -26.89 -3.27
C LEU A 140 7.72 -27.27 -2.23
N THR A 141 7.77 -26.56 -1.11
CA THR A 141 8.86 -26.70 -0.14
C THR A 141 8.33 -26.76 1.28
N LYS A 142 9.13 -27.31 2.19
CA LYS A 142 8.86 -27.28 3.64
C LYS A 142 9.74 -26.23 4.33
N SER A 143 11.01 -26.21 3.97
CA SER A 143 11.99 -25.21 4.37
C SER A 143 13.11 -25.25 3.34
N LEU A 144 13.50 -24.10 2.82
CA LEU A 144 14.60 -24.03 1.85
C LEU A 144 15.90 -23.69 2.55
N SER A 145 16.92 -24.53 2.31
CA SER A 145 18.29 -24.18 2.66
C SER A 145 18.78 -23.07 1.72
N PRO A 146 19.67 -22.17 2.19
CA PRO A 146 20.27 -21.15 1.33
C PRO A 146 20.96 -21.74 0.09
N GLU A 147 21.59 -22.91 0.25
CA GLU A 147 22.31 -23.61 -0.82
C GLU A 147 21.35 -24.15 -1.89
N THR A 148 20.25 -24.78 -1.48
CA THR A 148 19.22 -25.24 -2.41
C THR A 148 18.62 -24.06 -3.19
N GLN A 149 18.34 -22.96 -2.50
CA GLN A 149 17.78 -21.77 -3.13
C GLN A 149 18.76 -21.11 -4.11
N ARG A 150 20.06 -21.13 -3.79
CA ARG A 150 21.15 -20.70 -4.67
C ARG A 150 21.15 -21.49 -5.97
N VAL A 151 21.07 -22.82 -5.89
CA VAL A 151 21.03 -23.71 -7.07
C VAL A 151 19.80 -23.41 -7.94
N LEU A 152 18.62 -23.24 -7.34
CA LEU A 152 17.40 -22.88 -8.08
C LEU A 152 17.52 -21.52 -8.79
N LEU A 153 18.09 -20.52 -8.11
CA LEU A 153 18.28 -19.19 -8.67
C LEU A 153 19.31 -19.21 -9.81
N SER A 154 20.46 -19.87 -9.63
CA SER A 154 21.47 -20.05 -10.69
C SER A 154 20.87 -20.71 -11.92
N HIS A 155 20.10 -21.79 -11.75
CA HIS A 155 19.46 -22.48 -12.86
C HIS A 155 18.43 -21.61 -13.59
N ALA A 156 17.64 -20.80 -12.86
CA ALA A 156 16.71 -19.85 -13.48
C ALA A 156 17.44 -18.75 -14.28
N LEU A 157 18.58 -18.26 -13.79
CA LEU A 157 19.41 -17.28 -14.50
C LEU A 157 19.99 -17.87 -15.79
N GLU A 158 20.51 -19.10 -15.74
CA GLU A 158 21.03 -19.84 -16.91
C GLU A 158 19.94 -20.02 -17.98
N GLU A 159 18.75 -20.46 -17.60
CA GLU A 159 17.65 -20.73 -18.53
C GLU A 159 17.06 -19.46 -19.17
N LEU A 160 17.04 -18.33 -18.43
CA LEU A 160 16.66 -17.03 -18.97
C LEU A 160 17.73 -16.50 -19.93
N HIS A 161 19.00 -16.62 -19.58
CA HIS A 161 20.11 -16.19 -20.41
C HIS A 161 20.16 -16.99 -21.73
N ALA A 162 19.97 -18.30 -21.68
CA ALA A 162 19.92 -19.17 -22.86
C ALA A 162 18.85 -18.73 -23.88
N ARG A 163 17.83 -17.99 -23.44
CA ARG A 163 16.72 -17.46 -24.25
C ARG A 163 16.87 -15.98 -24.61
N GLY A 164 18.06 -15.40 -24.40
CA GLY A 164 18.37 -14.01 -24.72
C GLY A 164 17.73 -12.98 -23.78
N ILE A 165 17.32 -13.39 -22.58
CA ILE A 165 16.69 -12.53 -21.58
C ILE A 165 17.73 -12.21 -20.50
N ARG A 166 18.07 -10.93 -20.36
CA ARG A 166 19.02 -10.44 -19.35
C ARG A 166 18.30 -10.09 -18.05
N VAL A 167 18.73 -10.74 -16.97
CA VAL A 167 18.28 -10.41 -15.61
C VAL A 167 19.20 -9.34 -15.02
N VAL A 168 18.67 -8.15 -14.80
CA VAL A 168 19.46 -7.02 -14.26
C VAL A 168 19.51 -7.06 -12.74
N CYS A 169 18.38 -7.41 -12.10
CA CYS A 169 18.23 -7.32 -10.66
C CYS A 169 17.37 -8.46 -10.12
N VAL A 170 17.78 -9.02 -8.98
CA VAL A 170 17.03 -9.98 -8.18
C VAL A 170 16.41 -9.26 -6.97
N THR A 171 15.09 -9.31 -6.82
CA THR A 171 14.39 -8.75 -5.65
C THR A 171 13.85 -9.85 -4.75
N MET A 172 14.23 -9.79 -3.47
CA MET A 172 13.85 -10.76 -2.44
C MET A 172 13.37 -10.07 -1.15
N ASP A 173 12.72 -10.82 -0.26
CA ASP A 173 12.35 -10.32 1.05
C ASP A 173 13.56 -10.30 2.02
N GLY A 174 13.31 -9.93 3.28
CA GLY A 174 14.33 -9.88 4.33
C GLY A 174 14.68 -11.23 4.97
N HIS A 175 14.31 -12.37 4.41
CA HIS A 175 14.52 -13.63 5.11
C HIS A 175 16.01 -13.97 5.25
N ALA A 176 16.40 -14.55 6.39
CA ALA A 176 17.81 -14.87 6.66
C ALA A 176 18.40 -15.83 5.62
N SER A 177 17.59 -16.77 5.11
CA SER A 177 17.98 -17.68 4.02
C SER A 177 18.29 -16.93 2.72
N ASN A 178 17.52 -15.90 2.40
CA ASN A 178 17.67 -15.08 1.20
C ASN A 178 18.97 -14.26 1.25
N VAL A 179 19.25 -13.65 2.40
CA VAL A 179 20.52 -12.95 2.64
C VAL A 179 21.71 -13.91 2.55
N SER A 180 21.61 -15.10 3.16
CA SER A 180 22.67 -16.11 3.12
C SER A 180 22.92 -16.64 1.70
N MET A 181 21.87 -16.85 0.91
CA MET A 181 21.95 -17.25 -0.49
C MET A 181 22.73 -16.21 -1.32
N CYS A 182 22.41 -14.92 -1.17
CA CYS A 182 23.14 -13.87 -1.91
C CYS A 182 24.60 -13.77 -1.47
N ASN A 183 24.89 -13.96 -0.18
CA ASN A 183 26.28 -14.01 0.27
C ASN A 183 27.05 -15.19 -0.33
N GLN A 184 26.42 -16.36 -0.48
CA GLN A 184 27.03 -17.52 -1.17
C GLN A 184 27.23 -17.28 -2.68
N LEU A 185 26.42 -16.41 -3.31
CA LEU A 185 26.61 -15.98 -4.70
C LEU A 185 27.73 -14.95 -4.86
N GLY A 186 28.25 -14.38 -3.77
CA GLY A 186 29.33 -13.40 -3.79
C GLY A 186 28.89 -11.97 -3.46
N CYS A 187 27.70 -11.75 -2.89
CA CYS A 187 27.35 -10.48 -2.28
C CYS A 187 27.95 -10.36 -0.87
N GLU A 188 28.08 -9.14 -0.37
CA GLU A 188 28.44 -8.86 1.03
C GLU A 188 27.34 -8.04 1.70
N LEU A 189 26.16 -8.66 1.87
CA LEU A 189 24.97 -7.97 2.39
C LEU A 189 24.98 -7.79 3.92
N LYS A 190 25.97 -8.39 4.60
CA LYS A 190 26.18 -8.30 6.05
C LYS A 190 27.44 -7.51 6.43
N GLY A 191 28.10 -6.90 5.44
CA GLY A 191 29.30 -6.10 5.66
C GLY A 191 29.03 -4.85 6.51
N ASP A 192 30.09 -4.13 6.86
CA ASP A 192 29.96 -2.84 7.52
C ASP A 192 29.25 -1.86 6.55
N PRO A 193 28.06 -1.34 6.86
CA PRO A 193 27.34 -0.43 5.97
C PRO A 193 27.98 0.96 5.87
N ARG A 194 29.11 1.19 6.54
CA ARG A 194 29.99 2.36 6.33
C ARG A 194 30.91 2.19 5.12
N GLU A 195 31.10 0.97 4.66
CA GLU A 195 31.83 0.66 3.44
C GLU A 195 30.85 0.35 2.31
N PRO A 196 31.22 0.59 1.03
CA PRO A 196 30.36 0.25 -0.10
C PRO A 196 30.02 -1.24 -0.05
N LEU A 197 28.73 -1.56 0.14
CA LEU A 197 28.30 -2.95 0.19
C LEU A 197 28.43 -3.58 -1.19
N GLN A 198 28.91 -4.82 -1.24
CA GLN A 198 28.85 -5.61 -2.48
C GLN A 198 27.42 -6.11 -2.69
N THR A 199 26.61 -5.31 -3.38
CA THR A 199 25.18 -5.54 -3.63
C THR A 199 24.89 -6.23 -4.96
N SER A 200 25.92 -6.81 -5.59
CA SER A 200 25.80 -7.54 -6.85
C SER A 200 26.70 -8.77 -6.85
N PHE A 201 26.26 -9.80 -7.57
CA PHE A 201 27.06 -10.99 -7.85
C PHE A 201 27.23 -11.17 -9.36
N SER A 202 28.21 -11.99 -9.76
CA SER A 202 28.46 -12.29 -11.18
C SER A 202 27.46 -13.34 -11.67
N HIS A 203 26.85 -13.09 -12.83
CA HIS A 203 25.96 -14.03 -13.49
C HIS A 203 26.70 -15.35 -13.79
N PRO A 204 26.10 -16.53 -13.55
CA PRO A 204 26.78 -17.82 -13.65
C PRO A 204 27.37 -18.13 -15.03
N VAL A 205 26.72 -17.64 -16.10
CA VAL A 205 27.17 -17.83 -17.50
C VAL A 205 27.99 -16.66 -18.04
N THR A 206 27.45 -15.44 -18.02
CA THR A 206 28.07 -14.28 -18.69
C THR A 206 29.12 -13.56 -17.86
N GLY A 207 29.13 -13.74 -16.53
CA GLY A 207 29.92 -12.93 -15.62
C GLY A 207 29.44 -11.48 -15.47
N GLU A 208 28.35 -11.07 -16.13
CA GLU A 208 27.76 -9.73 -15.96
C GLU A 208 27.22 -9.56 -14.53
N LYS A 209 27.17 -8.32 -14.04
CA LYS A 209 26.67 -8.04 -12.70
C LYS A 209 25.15 -8.24 -12.64
N VAL A 210 24.70 -9.03 -11.67
CA VAL A 210 23.31 -9.15 -11.27
C VAL A 210 23.15 -8.45 -9.92
N PHE A 211 22.38 -7.37 -9.91
CA PHE A 211 22.12 -6.57 -8.72
C PHE A 211 21.13 -7.25 -7.78
N VAL A 212 21.18 -6.91 -6.49
CA VAL A 212 20.28 -7.47 -5.48
C VAL A 212 19.54 -6.36 -4.75
N MET A 213 18.21 -6.45 -4.71
CA MET A 213 17.36 -5.54 -3.97
C MET A 213 16.50 -6.29 -2.94
N MET A 214 16.24 -5.60 -1.83
CA MET A 214 15.36 -6.05 -0.76
C MET A 214 13.98 -5.42 -0.93
N ASP A 215 12.91 -6.15 -0.60
CA ASP A 215 11.57 -5.57 -0.63
C ASP A 215 11.44 -4.39 0.33
N ALA A 216 11.32 -3.18 -0.23
CA ALA A 216 11.17 -1.94 0.52
C ALA A 216 9.90 -1.95 1.41
N CYS A 217 8.81 -2.59 0.97
CA CYS A 217 7.59 -2.70 1.77
C CYS A 217 7.81 -3.60 2.99
N HIS A 218 8.54 -4.69 2.83
CA HIS A 218 9.00 -5.52 3.94
C HIS A 218 9.96 -4.78 4.87
N MET A 219 10.96 -4.06 4.32
CA MET A 219 11.91 -3.28 5.13
C MET A 219 11.20 -2.23 5.98
N LEU A 220 10.18 -1.56 5.43
CA LEU A 220 9.36 -0.59 6.16
C LEU A 220 8.56 -1.23 7.30
N LYS A 221 8.00 -2.44 7.08
CA LYS A 221 7.31 -3.22 8.13
C LYS A 221 8.31 -3.58 9.25
N LEU A 222 9.51 -4.04 8.89
CA LEU A 222 10.55 -4.38 9.85
C LEU A 222 11.04 -3.15 10.63
N ALA A 223 11.22 -2.00 9.99
CA ALA A 223 11.61 -0.76 10.65
C ALA A 223 10.60 -0.32 11.71
N ARG A 224 9.29 -0.40 11.39
CA ARG A 224 8.22 -0.14 12.38
C ARG A 224 8.28 -1.14 13.53
N ASN A 225 8.41 -2.43 13.23
CA ASN A 225 8.44 -3.48 14.25
C ASN A 225 9.65 -3.32 15.19
N MET A 226 10.83 -3.04 14.62
CA MET A 226 12.06 -2.74 15.35
C MET A 226 11.85 -1.56 16.29
N LEU A 227 11.28 -0.46 15.78
CA LEU A 227 11.05 0.74 16.58
C LEU A 227 10.16 0.46 17.80
N GLN A 228 9.09 -0.33 17.65
CA GLN A 228 8.22 -0.70 18.76
C GLN A 228 8.92 -1.66 19.75
N ALA A 229 9.63 -2.66 19.24
CA ALA A 229 10.18 -3.75 20.07
C ALA A 229 11.45 -3.35 20.83
N TYR A 230 12.30 -2.52 20.23
CA TYR A 230 13.62 -2.18 20.78
C TYR A 230 13.73 -0.73 21.28
N SER A 231 12.64 0.04 21.29
CA SER A 231 12.68 1.38 21.91
C SER A 231 12.89 1.30 23.43
N PRO A 232 13.70 2.20 24.03
CA PRO A 232 14.44 3.29 23.40
C PRO A 232 15.72 2.81 22.67
N ILE A 233 15.95 3.37 21.48
CA ILE A 233 17.13 3.10 20.66
C ILE A 233 18.08 4.31 20.74
N ALA A 234 19.33 4.09 21.15
CA ALA A 234 20.34 5.14 21.23
C ALA A 234 20.94 5.45 19.84
N THR A 235 21.01 6.74 19.50
CA THR A 235 21.65 7.25 18.29
C THR A 235 22.55 8.45 18.59
N THR A 236 23.37 8.85 17.62
CA THR A 236 24.23 10.04 17.73
C THR A 236 23.45 11.34 17.95
N THR A 237 22.20 11.42 17.48
CA THR A 237 21.35 12.62 17.61
C THR A 237 20.40 12.57 18.82
N GLY A 238 20.39 11.46 19.57
CA GLY A 238 19.57 11.28 20.77
C GLY A 238 18.89 9.92 20.84
N GLN A 239 17.83 9.81 21.65
CA GLN A 239 17.08 8.56 21.82
C GLN A 239 15.83 8.51 20.93
N ILE A 240 15.73 7.47 20.12
CA ILE A 240 14.53 7.18 19.33
C ILE A 240 13.58 6.34 20.18
N ASN A 241 12.31 6.74 20.32
CA ASN A 241 11.39 6.09 21.24
C ASN A 241 9.94 5.97 20.70
N TRP A 242 9.38 4.75 20.73
CA TRP A 242 7.99 4.48 20.35
C TRP A 242 6.97 5.21 21.24
N ARG A 243 7.34 5.59 22.47
CA ARG A 243 6.47 6.34 23.41
C ARG A 243 5.89 7.61 22.79
N TYR A 244 6.63 8.28 21.90
CA TYR A 244 6.14 9.52 21.27
C TYR A 244 4.97 9.26 20.31
N ILE A 245 4.91 8.07 19.68
CA ILE A 245 3.77 7.65 18.84
C ILE A 245 2.56 7.34 19.72
N ASN A 246 2.77 6.70 20.89
CA ASN A 246 1.71 6.47 21.88
C ASN A 246 1.14 7.80 22.38
N HIS A 247 2.00 8.70 22.88
CA HIS A 247 1.60 10.01 23.36
C HIS A 247 0.90 10.83 22.27
N LEU A 248 1.37 10.77 21.02
CA LEU A 248 0.70 11.45 19.91
C LEU A 248 -0.73 10.93 19.72
N ASN A 249 -0.94 9.61 19.74
CA ASN A 249 -2.26 9.02 19.64
C ASN A 249 -3.16 9.42 20.83
N ASP A 250 -2.61 9.43 22.04
CA ASP A 250 -3.35 9.77 23.27
C ASP A 250 -3.79 11.23 23.28
N VAL A 251 -2.91 12.17 22.92
CA VAL A 251 -3.26 13.60 22.82
C VAL A 251 -4.32 13.82 21.74
N GLN A 252 -4.19 13.19 20.57
CA GLN A 252 -5.18 13.34 19.49
C GLN A 252 -6.55 12.77 19.86
N LYS A 253 -6.59 11.67 20.62
CA LYS A 253 -7.83 11.13 21.15
C LYS A 253 -8.47 12.07 22.17
N LYS A 254 -7.67 12.55 23.13
CA LYS A 254 -8.11 13.47 24.17
C LYS A 254 -8.69 14.76 23.57
N ASP A 255 -8.01 15.31 22.56
CA ASP A 255 -8.37 16.58 21.95
C ASP A 255 -9.40 16.44 20.82
N GLY A 256 -9.67 15.23 20.32
CA GLY A 256 -10.67 14.93 19.30
C GLY A 256 -10.31 15.33 17.86
N LEU A 257 -9.11 15.89 17.66
CA LEU A 257 -8.55 16.29 16.36
C LEU A 257 -7.14 15.75 16.18
N HIS A 258 -6.75 15.55 14.92
CA HIS A 258 -5.43 15.06 14.57
C HIS A 258 -4.51 16.20 14.11
N ALA A 259 -3.21 16.06 14.37
CA ALA A 259 -2.15 16.91 13.81
C ALA A 259 -1.89 16.58 12.32
N ALA A 260 -2.94 16.55 11.51
CA ALA A 260 -2.92 16.22 10.09
C ALA A 260 -2.20 14.89 9.74
N ASN A 261 -2.25 13.90 10.61
CA ASN A 261 -1.70 12.55 10.38
C ASN A 261 -2.80 11.48 10.50
N LYS A 262 -2.46 10.24 10.13
CA LYS A 262 -3.39 9.10 10.08
C LYS A 262 -3.28 8.16 11.29
N ILE A 263 -2.48 8.50 12.31
CA ILE A 263 -2.26 7.63 13.48
C ILE A 263 -3.59 7.39 14.20
N THR A 264 -3.78 6.14 14.62
CA THR A 264 -4.94 5.64 15.39
C THR A 264 -4.48 4.48 16.26
N ASP A 265 -5.35 3.91 17.08
CA ASP A 265 -5.08 2.66 17.81
C ASP A 265 -4.58 1.50 16.97
N LYS A 266 -5.09 1.36 15.74
CA LYS A 266 -4.62 0.33 14.81
C LYS A 266 -3.14 0.47 14.43
N HIS A 267 -2.60 1.68 14.53
CA HIS A 267 -1.18 1.99 14.25
C HIS A 267 -0.30 1.78 15.49
N VAL A 268 -0.84 2.01 16.68
CA VAL A 268 -0.15 1.83 17.96
C VAL A 268 -0.11 0.36 18.36
N TYR A 269 -1.28 -0.29 18.35
CA TYR A 269 -1.49 -1.70 18.71
C TYR A 269 -1.65 -2.52 17.42
N PHE A 270 -0.56 -2.57 16.64
CA PHE A 270 -0.56 -3.17 15.32
C PHE A 270 -0.27 -4.67 15.33
N GLU A 271 -0.21 -5.35 16.48
CA GLU A 271 0.20 -6.76 16.60
C GLU A 271 -0.67 -7.66 15.69
N ASN A 272 -1.99 -7.43 15.71
CA ASN A 272 -2.96 -8.14 14.85
C ASN A 272 -2.95 -7.70 13.38
N HIS A 273 -2.14 -6.69 13.04
CA HIS A 273 -2.02 -6.08 11.72
C HIS A 273 -0.55 -5.90 11.31
N LYS A 274 0.37 -6.72 11.85
CA LYS A 274 1.82 -6.61 11.62
C LYS A 274 2.18 -6.64 10.14
N MET A 275 1.43 -7.37 9.32
CA MET A 275 1.67 -7.46 7.87
C MET A 275 1.10 -6.31 7.03
N ARG A 276 0.31 -5.39 7.62
CA ARG A 276 -0.23 -4.24 6.86
C ARG A 276 0.83 -3.18 6.63
N VAL A 277 1.32 -3.12 5.40
CA VAL A 277 2.26 -2.10 4.91
C VAL A 277 1.67 -0.70 5.05
N SER A 278 0.36 -0.53 4.79
CA SER A 278 -0.30 0.78 4.91
C SER A 278 -0.19 1.38 6.31
N LEU A 279 -0.22 0.55 7.37
CA LEU A 279 -0.07 1.03 8.74
C LEU A 279 1.40 1.41 9.00
N ALA A 280 2.36 0.61 8.55
CA ALA A 280 3.78 0.97 8.66
C ALA A 280 4.11 2.29 7.94
N ALA A 281 3.65 2.43 6.70
CA ALA A 281 3.88 3.62 5.89
C ALA A 281 3.21 4.88 6.44
N GLN A 282 2.09 4.74 7.16
CA GLN A 282 1.41 5.87 7.82
C GLN A 282 2.08 6.22 9.15
N THR A 283 2.55 5.21 9.91
CA THR A 283 3.30 5.42 11.15
C THR A 283 4.64 6.11 10.90
N LEU A 284 5.39 5.62 9.90
CA LEU A 284 6.69 6.15 9.51
C LEU A 284 6.52 7.16 8.36
N SER A 285 5.71 8.20 8.58
CA SER A 285 5.46 9.25 7.58
C SER A 285 5.95 10.61 8.04
N ARG A 286 6.32 11.49 7.10
CA ARG A 286 6.67 12.89 7.37
C ARG A 286 5.56 13.62 8.14
N SER A 287 4.30 13.25 7.89
CA SER A 287 3.16 13.82 8.64
C SER A 287 3.22 13.52 10.14
N VAL A 288 3.77 12.37 10.53
CA VAL A 288 4.00 12.03 11.96
C VAL A 288 5.22 12.79 12.49
N SER A 289 6.32 12.84 11.75
CA SER A 289 7.50 13.65 12.14
C SER A 289 7.14 15.12 12.40
N VAL A 290 6.43 15.76 11.46
CA VAL A 290 5.95 17.13 11.61
C VAL A 290 5.01 17.28 12.81
N ALA A 291 4.13 16.29 13.05
CA ALA A 291 3.26 16.31 14.22
C ALA A 291 4.07 16.27 15.53
N LEU A 292 5.10 15.42 15.64
CA LEU A 292 5.96 15.36 16.82
C LEU A 292 6.67 16.71 17.08
N ARG A 293 7.28 17.30 16.05
CA ARG A 293 7.92 18.63 16.15
C ARG A 293 6.92 19.72 16.56
N THR A 294 5.72 19.68 15.97
CA THR A 294 4.64 20.61 16.34
C THR A 294 4.29 20.49 17.83
N MET A 295 4.12 19.28 18.35
CA MET A 295 3.81 19.07 19.77
C MET A 295 4.91 19.59 20.70
N ARG A 296 6.18 19.36 20.34
CA ARG A 296 7.34 19.90 21.07
C ARG A 296 7.31 21.43 21.09
N ASP A 297 7.14 22.05 19.93
CA ASP A 297 7.21 23.51 19.78
C ASP A 297 6.01 24.23 20.44
N LEU A 298 4.88 23.52 20.57
CA LEU A 298 3.72 23.96 21.35
C LEU A 298 3.90 23.78 22.88
N GLY A 299 5.01 23.20 23.33
CA GLY A 299 5.37 23.08 24.74
C GLY A 299 4.77 21.87 25.47
N TYR A 300 4.31 20.85 24.75
CA TYR A 300 3.88 19.60 25.40
C TYR A 300 5.10 18.88 25.99
N SER A 301 5.19 18.82 27.32
CA SER A 301 6.35 18.28 28.05
C SER A 301 6.74 16.85 27.63
N GLN A 302 5.76 16.05 27.23
CA GLN A 302 5.90 14.68 26.73
C GLN A 302 6.70 14.55 25.42
N PHE A 303 6.94 15.67 24.71
CA PHE A 303 7.61 15.71 23.40
C PHE A 303 8.92 16.51 23.41
N LYS A 304 9.41 16.95 24.57
CA LYS A 304 10.62 17.80 24.68
C LYS A 304 11.82 17.22 23.92
N ASP A 305 12.06 15.92 24.06
CA ASP A 305 13.21 15.22 23.46
C ASP A 305 12.82 14.32 22.28
N CYS A 306 11.80 14.71 21.51
CA CYS A 306 11.30 13.90 20.40
C CYS A 306 12.09 14.06 19.08
N GLU A 307 13.06 14.97 18.99
CA GLU A 307 13.71 15.34 17.72
C GLU A 307 14.40 14.13 17.05
N ALA A 308 15.15 13.32 17.80
CA ALA A 308 15.77 12.12 17.24
C ALA A 308 14.74 11.15 16.64
N THR A 309 13.55 11.04 17.26
CA THR A 309 12.45 10.21 16.72
C THR A 309 11.81 10.84 15.49
N ALA A 310 11.59 12.16 15.50
CA ALA A 310 11.04 12.88 14.36
C ALA A 310 11.97 12.81 13.15
N GLN A 311 13.27 12.99 13.35
CA GLN A 311 14.29 12.86 12.32
C GLN A 311 14.35 11.43 11.77
N PHE A 312 14.36 10.41 12.64
CA PHE A 312 14.30 9.01 12.19
C PHE A 312 13.09 8.74 11.30
N ILE A 313 11.89 9.15 11.72
CA ILE A 313 10.65 8.97 10.95
C ILE A 313 10.71 9.73 9.62
N GLU A 314 11.27 10.94 9.62
CA GLU A 314 11.43 11.74 8.40
C GLU A 314 12.38 11.08 7.41
N VAL A 315 13.51 10.56 7.87
CA VAL A 315 14.44 9.82 7.02
C VAL A 315 13.75 8.55 6.48
N GLN A 316 13.03 7.78 7.31
CA GLN A 316 12.24 6.61 6.86
C GLN A 316 11.16 6.95 5.82
N ASP A 317 10.54 8.13 5.91
CA ASP A 317 9.58 8.58 4.88
C ASP A 317 10.31 9.10 3.62
N ALA A 318 11.46 9.76 3.78
CA ALA A 318 12.31 10.25 2.70
C ALA A 318 13.04 9.11 1.96
N PHE A 319 13.21 7.93 2.58
CA PHE A 319 13.61 6.70 1.90
C PHE A 319 12.64 6.31 0.77
N LYS A 320 11.43 6.90 0.71
CA LYS A 320 10.54 6.81 -0.47
C LYS A 320 11.03 7.66 -1.66
N TRP A 321 12.02 8.56 -1.50
CA TRP A 321 12.38 9.62 -2.46
C TRP A 321 13.89 9.98 -2.60
N TYR A 322 14.84 9.10 -2.25
CA TYR A 322 16.32 9.20 -2.45
C TYR A 322 17.23 9.85 -1.36
N VAL A 323 18.15 9.00 -0.85
CA VAL A 323 19.64 9.01 -0.75
C VAL A 323 20.47 9.99 0.11
N LEU A 324 20.09 11.21 0.48
CA LEU A 324 21.13 12.13 1.02
C LEU A 324 21.55 11.98 2.52
N HIS A 325 21.10 10.97 3.27
CA HIS A 325 21.23 10.99 4.75
C HIS A 325 21.73 9.70 5.44
N ILE A 326 22.52 8.86 4.76
CA ILE A 326 23.06 7.60 5.34
C ILE A 326 23.92 7.84 6.61
N ASN A 327 24.59 8.99 6.72
CA ASN A 327 25.42 9.33 7.90
C ASN A 327 24.64 9.48 9.22
N PHE A 328 23.30 9.52 9.20
CA PHE A 328 22.49 9.81 10.40
C PHE A 328 21.92 8.59 11.13
N MET A 329 22.06 7.37 10.59
CA MET A 329 21.44 6.16 11.16
C MET A 329 22.40 5.30 11.98
N GLN A 330 23.33 5.92 12.73
CA GLN A 330 24.13 5.19 13.72
C GLN A 330 23.22 4.75 14.87
N VAL A 331 22.79 3.50 14.83
CA VAL A 331 21.92 2.86 15.83
C VAL A 331 22.73 1.76 16.54
N SER A 332 23.49 2.13 17.57
CA SER A 332 24.37 1.23 18.37
C SER A 332 25.31 0.31 17.55
N GLU A 333 26.16 -0.50 18.19
CA GLU A 333 27.12 -1.40 17.49
C GLU A 333 26.45 -2.59 16.76
N ARG A 334 25.13 -2.55 16.53
CA ARG A 334 24.33 -3.61 15.91
C ARG A 334 23.45 -3.06 14.80
N TRP A 335 23.71 -3.49 13.58
CA TRP A 335 22.92 -3.11 12.41
C TRP A 335 21.63 -3.93 12.29
N TYR A 336 20.49 -3.25 12.32
CA TYR A 336 19.20 -3.88 12.10
C TYR A 336 18.96 -4.13 10.60
N LEU A 337 18.51 -5.34 10.26
CA LEU A 337 18.23 -5.73 8.88
C LEU A 337 17.31 -4.74 8.13
N SER A 338 16.33 -4.16 8.83
CA SER A 338 15.44 -3.14 8.27
C SER A 338 16.17 -1.91 7.74
N ILE A 339 17.26 -1.51 8.39
CA ILE A 339 18.07 -0.36 7.98
C ILE A 339 19.04 -0.79 6.89
N ILE A 340 19.73 -1.92 7.09
CA ILE A 340 20.66 -2.49 6.09
C ILE A 340 19.95 -2.72 4.75
N GLY A 341 18.73 -3.25 4.74
CA GLY A 341 18.00 -3.48 3.49
C GLY A 341 17.68 -2.19 2.71
N PHE A 342 17.47 -1.07 3.40
CA PHE A 342 17.35 0.22 2.72
C PHE A 342 18.69 0.74 2.20
N VAL A 343 19.79 0.52 2.93
CA VAL A 343 21.15 0.87 2.46
C VAL A 343 21.51 0.05 1.22
N ILE A 344 21.29 -1.28 1.25
CA ILE A 344 21.46 -2.17 0.08
C ILE A 344 20.68 -1.63 -1.12
N ASN A 345 19.41 -1.28 -0.93
CA ASN A 345 18.58 -0.75 -2.02
C ASN A 345 19.13 0.56 -2.59
N ILE A 346 19.63 1.47 -1.73
CA ILE A 346 20.23 2.73 -2.18
C ILE A 346 21.50 2.47 -2.99
N ASP A 347 22.45 1.72 -2.42
CA ASP A 347 23.73 1.44 -3.08
C ASP A 347 23.49 0.76 -4.43
N THR A 348 22.57 -0.21 -4.45
CA THR A 348 22.14 -0.90 -5.66
C THR A 348 21.57 0.06 -6.69
N LEU A 349 20.64 0.94 -6.30
CA LEU A 349 20.04 1.91 -7.23
C LEU A 349 21.08 2.92 -7.75
N MET A 350 22.02 3.37 -6.90
CA MET A 350 23.08 4.28 -7.31
C MET A 350 24.02 3.67 -8.35
N LEU A 351 24.29 2.37 -8.25
CA LEU A 351 25.13 1.63 -9.20
C LEU A 351 24.35 1.27 -10.48
N MET A 352 23.10 0.81 -10.33
CA MET A 352 22.30 0.26 -11.42
C MET A 352 21.67 1.35 -12.31
N ILE A 353 21.24 2.48 -11.75
CA ILE A 353 20.51 3.50 -12.53
C ILE A 353 21.35 4.13 -13.64
N PRO A 354 22.62 4.51 -13.43
CA PRO A 354 23.45 5.02 -14.51
C PRO A 354 23.56 4.06 -15.69
N GLU A 355 23.69 2.75 -15.44
CA GLU A 355 23.73 1.73 -16.49
C GLU A 355 22.39 1.63 -17.23
N LEU A 356 21.27 1.65 -16.49
CA LEU A 356 19.94 1.59 -17.08
C LEU A 356 19.63 2.84 -17.92
N LEU A 357 20.02 4.03 -17.47
CA LEU A 357 19.77 5.29 -18.18
C LEU A 357 20.54 5.43 -19.49
N GLN A 358 21.55 4.59 -19.75
CA GLN A 358 22.19 4.53 -21.07
C GLN A 358 21.23 4.01 -22.15
N VAL A 359 20.23 3.20 -21.77
CA VAL A 359 19.31 2.54 -22.70
C VAL A 359 17.89 3.11 -22.63
N GLN A 360 17.53 3.82 -21.54
CA GLN A 360 16.18 4.38 -21.36
C GLN A 360 16.19 5.77 -20.72
N ARG A 361 15.16 6.57 -21.00
CA ARG A 361 15.05 7.96 -20.52
C ARG A 361 14.83 8.09 -19.00
N TYR A 362 14.18 7.13 -18.38
CA TYR A 362 13.85 7.12 -16.96
C TYR A 362 13.76 5.68 -16.45
N VAL A 363 13.93 5.48 -15.15
CA VAL A 363 13.82 4.17 -14.49
C VAL A 363 12.59 4.14 -13.59
N LEU A 364 11.70 3.18 -13.81
CA LEU A 364 10.54 2.96 -12.94
C LEU A 364 10.93 2.03 -11.78
N THR A 365 11.18 2.59 -10.60
CA THR A 365 11.60 1.81 -9.42
C THR A 365 10.57 0.78 -8.96
N TYR A 366 9.29 0.96 -9.28
CA TYR A 366 8.23 -0.03 -9.03
C TYR A 366 8.46 -1.37 -9.74
N ARG A 367 9.27 -1.41 -10.81
CA ARG A 367 9.66 -2.64 -11.52
C ARG A 367 10.53 -3.58 -10.71
N PHE A 368 11.12 -3.10 -9.63
CA PHE A 368 11.94 -3.87 -8.71
C PHE A 368 11.22 -4.20 -7.40
N SER A 369 9.90 -3.91 -7.29
CA SER A 369 9.11 -4.19 -6.09
C SER A 369 8.47 -5.57 -6.12
N GLN A 370 8.50 -6.29 -5.00
CA GLN A 370 7.82 -7.59 -4.85
C GLN A 370 6.29 -7.50 -4.82
N ASP A 371 5.71 -6.30 -4.88
CA ASP A 371 4.27 -6.09 -5.01
C ASP A 371 3.67 -6.93 -6.16
N HIS A 372 4.42 -7.15 -7.25
CA HIS A 372 3.97 -7.98 -8.37
C HIS A 372 3.71 -9.44 -7.99
N LEU A 373 4.56 -10.03 -7.14
CA LEU A 373 4.39 -11.38 -6.59
C LEU A 373 3.27 -11.41 -5.55
N GLU A 374 3.17 -10.41 -4.69
CA GLU A 374 2.09 -10.33 -3.68
C GLU A 374 0.70 -10.21 -4.32
N LEU A 375 0.59 -9.50 -5.46
CA LEU A 375 -0.65 -9.46 -6.24
C LEU A 375 -1.00 -10.82 -6.85
N LEU A 376 0.00 -11.60 -7.28
CA LEU A 376 -0.21 -12.99 -7.69
C LEU A 376 -0.70 -13.84 -6.52
N PHE A 377 -0.05 -13.77 -5.37
CA PHE A 377 -0.48 -14.50 -4.17
C PHE A 377 -1.89 -14.12 -3.73
N ASN A 378 -2.26 -12.84 -3.79
CA ASN A 378 -3.62 -12.40 -3.51
C ASN A 378 -4.63 -13.00 -4.49
N SER A 379 -4.29 -13.10 -5.77
CA SER A 379 -5.13 -13.75 -6.79
C SER A 379 -5.29 -15.26 -6.52
N ILE A 380 -4.22 -15.91 -6.06
CA ILE A 380 -4.25 -17.33 -5.67
C ILE A 380 -5.16 -17.53 -4.45
N ARG A 381 -4.99 -16.72 -3.41
CA ARG A 381 -5.83 -16.77 -2.18
C ARG A 381 -7.29 -16.48 -2.50
N ALA A 382 -7.58 -15.49 -3.34
CA ALA A 382 -8.94 -15.12 -3.75
C ALA A 382 -9.64 -16.23 -4.55
N SER A 383 -8.88 -16.98 -5.36
CA SER A 383 -9.41 -18.10 -6.15
C SER A 383 -9.99 -19.24 -5.30
N GLY A 384 -9.61 -19.34 -4.03
CA GLY A 384 -10.16 -20.30 -3.06
C GLY A 384 -11.46 -19.85 -2.38
N GLY A 385 -11.93 -18.62 -2.62
CA GLY A 385 -13.09 -18.05 -1.95
C GLY A 385 -12.90 -17.96 -0.44
N TRP A 386 -13.70 -18.70 0.33
CA TRP A 386 -13.55 -18.77 1.79
C TRP A 386 -12.34 -19.59 2.24
N ASN A 387 -11.75 -20.41 1.36
CA ASN A 387 -10.53 -21.15 1.62
C ASN A 387 -9.32 -20.38 1.06
N ASN A 388 -8.86 -19.38 1.81
CA ASN A 388 -7.74 -18.51 1.41
C ASN A 388 -6.35 -19.10 1.67
N ASN A 389 -6.25 -20.32 2.19
CA ASN A 389 -5.00 -21.07 2.38
C ASN A 389 -5.05 -22.39 1.58
N PRO A 390 -4.61 -22.39 0.31
CA PRO A 390 -4.73 -23.55 -0.57
C PRO A 390 -3.79 -24.68 -0.12
N SER A 391 -4.17 -25.95 -0.35
CA SER A 391 -3.20 -27.06 -0.33
C SER A 391 -2.29 -27.01 -1.57
N ALA A 392 -1.19 -27.77 -1.58
CA ALA A 392 -0.30 -27.86 -2.74
C ALA A 392 -1.03 -28.19 -4.06
N CYS A 393 -1.97 -29.14 -4.03
CA CYS A 393 -2.78 -29.50 -5.20
C CYS A 393 -3.69 -28.36 -5.66
N GLN A 394 -4.29 -27.64 -4.70
CA GLN A 394 -5.12 -26.48 -5.00
C GLN A 394 -4.28 -25.33 -5.57
N PHE A 395 -3.11 -25.07 -4.99
CA PHE A 395 -2.14 -24.10 -5.48
C PHE A 395 -1.77 -24.42 -6.93
N GLN A 396 -1.34 -25.65 -7.22
CA GLN A 396 -0.99 -26.07 -8.58
C GLN A 396 -2.14 -25.87 -9.57
N GLY A 397 -3.36 -26.29 -9.19
CA GLY A 397 -4.54 -26.11 -10.02
C GLY A 397 -4.91 -24.64 -10.27
N ILE A 398 -4.76 -23.78 -9.25
CA ILE A 398 -4.98 -22.34 -9.37
C ILE A 398 -3.89 -21.69 -10.22
N PHE A 399 -2.62 -22.00 -9.96
CA PHE A 399 -1.46 -21.50 -10.69
C PHE A 399 -1.55 -21.84 -12.18
N ARG A 400 -1.91 -23.09 -12.51
CA ARG A 400 -2.20 -23.52 -13.90
C ARG A 400 -3.26 -22.65 -14.56
N ARG A 401 -4.36 -22.34 -13.85
CA ARG A 401 -5.43 -21.48 -14.39
C ARG A 401 -4.95 -20.04 -14.62
N LEU A 402 -4.14 -19.51 -13.71
CA LEU A 402 -3.58 -18.16 -13.84
C LEU A 402 -2.55 -18.06 -14.98
N MET A 403 -1.78 -19.13 -15.25
CA MET A 403 -0.88 -19.15 -16.42
C MET A 403 -1.61 -19.20 -17.76
N VAL A 404 -2.76 -19.89 -17.81
CA VAL A 404 -3.60 -19.98 -19.02
C VAL A 404 -4.27 -18.65 -19.35
N ARG A 405 -4.46 -17.77 -18.36
CA ARG A 405 -5.06 -16.46 -18.59
C ARG A 405 -4.58 -15.43 -17.58
N CYS A 406 -4.00 -14.37 -18.10
CA CYS A 406 -3.50 -13.27 -17.30
C CYS A 406 -4.38 -12.03 -17.46
N GLY A 407 -5.28 -11.84 -16.48
CA GLY A 407 -6.17 -10.67 -16.41
C GLY A 407 -6.99 -10.64 -15.11
N VAL A 408 -6.57 -11.38 -14.09
CA VAL A 408 -7.23 -11.33 -12.78
C VAL A 408 -6.72 -10.08 -12.09
N SER A 409 -7.54 -9.03 -12.12
CA SER A 409 -7.33 -7.88 -11.24
C SER A 409 -7.46 -8.35 -9.79
N PRO A 410 -6.48 -8.06 -8.92
CA PRO A 410 -6.58 -8.36 -7.50
C PRO A 410 -7.80 -7.62 -6.91
N GLY A 411 -8.57 -8.27 -6.04
CA GLY A 411 -9.68 -7.61 -5.36
C GLY A 411 -9.19 -6.44 -4.49
N GLU A 412 -9.95 -5.34 -4.42
CA GLU A 412 -9.61 -4.09 -3.71
C GLU A 412 -9.32 -4.27 -2.21
N THR A 413 -9.61 -5.43 -1.64
CA THR A 413 -9.40 -5.74 -0.21
C THR A 413 -8.00 -6.26 0.13
N GLY A 414 -7.13 -6.47 -0.87
CA GLY A 414 -5.74 -6.90 -0.69
C GLY A 414 -4.88 -5.89 0.10
N ASN A 415 -3.78 -6.35 0.69
CA ASN A 415 -2.87 -5.46 1.43
C ASN A 415 -2.04 -4.54 0.50
N VAL A 416 -1.97 -4.88 -0.79
CA VAL A 416 -1.21 -4.20 -1.85
C VAL A 416 -2.18 -3.78 -2.94
N ALA A 417 -2.05 -2.55 -3.44
CA ALA A 417 -2.79 -2.05 -4.59
C ALA A 417 -1.86 -1.98 -5.81
N ALA A 418 -2.37 -2.29 -7.01
CA ALA A 418 -1.59 -2.13 -8.23
C ALA A 418 -1.21 -0.65 -8.42
N GLN A 419 0.08 -0.37 -8.66
CA GLN A 419 0.56 1.00 -8.87
C GLN A 419 0.64 1.38 -10.35
N ASP A 420 0.50 0.41 -11.27
CA ASP A 420 0.52 0.63 -12.71
C ASP A 420 -0.27 -0.45 -13.49
N HIS A 421 -0.38 -0.26 -14.81
CA HIS A 421 -1.10 -1.16 -15.73
C HIS A 421 -0.24 -2.35 -16.20
N THR A 422 0.61 -2.93 -15.34
CA THR A 422 1.43 -4.10 -15.70
C THR A 422 0.57 -5.32 -15.99
N VAL A 423 0.64 -5.82 -17.22
CA VAL A 423 -0.14 -6.97 -17.68
C VAL A 423 0.63 -8.26 -17.42
N SER A 424 0.03 -9.21 -16.71
CA SER A 424 0.64 -10.54 -16.61
C SER A 424 0.63 -11.20 -18.01
N LEU A 425 1.68 -11.92 -18.40
CA LEU A 425 1.70 -12.60 -19.68
C LEU A 425 1.01 -13.95 -19.59
N SER A 426 -0.04 -14.12 -20.41
CA SER A 426 -0.65 -15.43 -20.62
C SER A 426 0.26 -16.29 -21.48
N ALA A 427 0.43 -17.56 -21.09
CA ALA A 427 1.15 -18.53 -21.92
C ALA A 427 0.41 -18.86 -23.24
N VAL A 428 -0.86 -18.44 -23.36
CA VAL A 428 -1.77 -18.81 -24.46
C VAL A 428 -2.03 -17.64 -25.44
N GLU A 429 -1.72 -16.39 -25.09
CA GLU A 429 -2.08 -15.24 -25.93
C GLU A 429 -1.08 -15.01 -27.07
N MET A 430 -1.51 -15.44 -28.26
CA MET A 430 -1.20 -14.80 -29.52
C MET A 430 -2.29 -13.76 -29.83
N SER A 431 -1.86 -12.58 -30.30
CA SER A 431 -2.61 -11.48 -30.90
C SER A 431 -3.56 -10.60 -30.04
N SER A 432 -3.15 -9.32 -29.96
CA SER A 432 -3.91 -8.06 -29.93
C SER A 432 -4.73 -7.61 -28.71
N ALA A 433 -4.60 -6.30 -28.46
CA ALA A 433 -5.07 -5.51 -27.32
C ALA A 433 -6.48 -4.95 -27.51
N GLU A 434 -7.20 -4.67 -26.42
CA GLU A 434 -7.67 -3.32 -26.03
C GLU A 434 -8.56 -3.33 -24.77
N THR A 435 -8.73 -2.12 -24.24
CA THR A 435 -9.18 -1.61 -22.93
C THR A 435 -10.61 -1.90 -22.48
N ALA A 436 -10.84 -1.91 -21.15
CA ALA A 436 -12.18 -1.78 -20.56
C ALA A 436 -12.16 -0.92 -19.27
N GLU A 437 -13.10 0.04 -19.21
CA GLU A 437 -13.37 0.96 -18.10
C GLU A 437 -14.25 0.31 -17.01
N GLU A 438 -14.10 0.76 -15.76
CA GLU A 438 -14.87 0.31 -14.59
C GLU A 438 -16.01 1.27 -14.24
N HIS A 439 -17.18 0.70 -13.88
CA HIS A 439 -18.26 1.41 -13.19
C HIS A 439 -18.49 0.81 -11.79
N PRO A 440 -18.73 1.65 -10.75
CA PRO A 440 -18.94 1.19 -9.38
C PRO A 440 -20.41 0.84 -9.10
N SER A 441 -20.63 -0.16 -8.24
CA SER A 441 -21.97 -0.54 -7.78
C SER A 441 -22.28 0.00 -6.37
N PRO A 442 -23.57 0.29 -6.08
CA PRO A 442 -24.05 1.00 -4.90
C PRO A 442 -24.16 0.06 -3.68
N PHE A 443 -24.24 0.61 -2.46
CA PHE A 443 -25.25 0.28 -1.44
C PHE A 443 -24.86 0.92 -0.10
N ALA A 444 -25.84 1.59 0.51
CA ALA A 444 -25.76 2.30 1.78
C ALA A 444 -26.68 1.67 2.85
N ASN A 445 -26.25 1.84 4.11
CA ASN A 445 -26.99 1.94 5.38
C ASN A 445 -27.77 0.74 5.97
N ILE A 446 -27.62 0.52 7.30
CA ILE A 446 -28.53 0.99 8.37
C ILE A 446 -27.88 0.83 9.78
N SER A 447 -28.39 1.66 10.70
CA SER A 447 -28.02 2.10 12.06
C SER A 447 -28.33 1.12 13.23
N ALA A 448 -27.67 1.30 14.40
CA ALA A 448 -28.31 1.58 15.72
C ALA A 448 -27.32 1.60 16.94
N LEU A 449 -27.35 2.72 17.71
CA LEU A 449 -27.26 2.99 19.19
C LEU A 449 -26.32 2.16 20.11
N VAL A 450 -25.53 2.68 21.10
CA VAL A 450 -25.84 3.47 22.34
C VAL A 450 -24.54 4.08 22.98
N CYS A 451 -24.68 5.27 23.64
CA CYS A 451 -23.93 6.02 24.71
C CYS A 451 -22.39 5.88 24.92
N ASP A 452 -21.63 6.91 25.37
CA ASP A 452 -21.80 7.75 26.58
C ASP A 452 -20.98 9.07 26.55
N HIS A 453 -21.37 10.02 27.40
CA HIS A 453 -20.91 11.43 27.47
C HIS A 453 -19.45 11.65 27.91
N SER A 454 -18.79 12.69 27.36
CA SER A 454 -17.80 13.47 28.12
C SER A 454 -17.73 14.92 27.61
N TYR A 455 -17.87 15.86 28.54
CA TYR A 455 -17.80 17.30 28.30
C TYR A 455 -16.35 17.71 28.00
N LEU A 456 -16.11 18.42 26.88
CA LEU A 456 -14.80 19.00 26.56
C LEU A 456 -14.80 20.54 26.69
N PRO A 457 -13.66 21.15 27.03
CA PRO A 457 -13.59 22.49 27.62
C PRO A 457 -13.69 23.61 26.57
N THR A 458 -14.14 24.79 27.01
CA THR A 458 -14.32 26.04 26.23
C THR A 458 -13.02 26.74 25.80
N ARG A 459 -11.84 26.22 26.16
CA ARG A 459 -10.53 26.71 25.67
C ARG A 459 -9.82 25.62 24.86
N PHE A 460 -9.47 25.94 23.61
CA PHE A 460 -8.75 25.03 22.74
C PHE A 460 -7.29 24.92 23.14
N GLY A 461 -6.78 23.69 23.25
CA GLY A 461 -5.35 23.43 23.39
C GLY A 461 -4.58 23.77 22.11
N GLY A 462 -3.26 23.89 22.20
CA GLY A 462 -2.41 24.27 21.07
C GLY A 462 -2.54 23.35 19.85
N LEU A 463 -2.79 22.05 20.05
CA LEU A 463 -3.07 21.11 18.97
C LEU A 463 -4.35 21.47 18.21
N VAL A 464 -5.45 21.71 18.94
CA VAL A 464 -6.77 21.99 18.35
C VAL A 464 -6.69 23.26 17.51
N GLU A 465 -6.05 24.31 18.03
CA GLU A 465 -5.80 25.56 17.30
C GLU A 465 -5.04 25.32 15.99
N ASN A 466 -3.92 24.58 16.04
CA ASN A 466 -3.12 24.26 14.85
C ASN A 466 -3.85 23.38 13.84
N ALA A 467 -4.64 22.41 14.32
CA ALA A 467 -5.46 21.56 13.47
C ALA A 467 -6.58 22.36 12.78
N LEU A 468 -7.21 23.31 13.49
CA LEU A 468 -8.23 24.19 12.92
C LEU A 468 -7.68 25.09 11.82
N VAL A 469 -6.49 25.68 12.01
CA VAL A 469 -5.83 26.47 10.96
C VAL A 469 -5.51 25.61 9.73
N TYR A 470 -5.03 24.38 9.93
CA TYR A 470 -4.78 23.46 8.82
C TYR A 470 -6.08 23.09 8.07
N ILE A 471 -7.17 22.82 8.78
CA ILE A 471 -8.49 22.56 8.18
C ILE A 471 -9.02 23.81 7.48
N ALA A 472 -8.81 25.00 8.02
CA ALA A 472 -9.21 26.27 7.44
C ALA A 472 -8.58 26.45 6.05
N GLY A 473 -7.29 26.15 5.88
CA GLY A 473 -6.65 26.16 4.56
C GLY A 473 -7.33 25.24 3.54
N PHE A 474 -7.78 24.06 3.98
CA PHE A 474 -8.55 23.14 3.12
C PHE A 474 -9.96 23.66 2.81
N VAL A 475 -10.66 24.24 3.78
CA VAL A 475 -11.98 24.88 3.59
C VAL A 475 -11.88 26.00 2.56
N VAL A 476 -10.92 26.92 2.72
CA VAL A 476 -10.68 28.01 1.77
C VAL A 476 -10.38 27.46 0.38
N ARG A 477 -9.50 26.45 0.26
CA ARG A 477 -9.20 25.81 -1.02
C ARG A 477 -10.46 25.27 -1.73
N GLN A 478 -11.44 24.74 -0.99
CA GLN A 478 -12.70 24.29 -1.58
C GLN A 478 -13.60 25.46 -2.01
N ILE A 479 -13.64 26.53 -1.22
CA ILE A 479 -14.45 27.73 -1.49
C ILE A 479 -13.91 28.49 -2.70
N LEU A 480 -12.59 28.65 -2.81
CA LEU A 480 -11.91 29.27 -3.96
C LEU A 480 -12.13 28.54 -5.30
N ARG A 481 -12.77 27.37 -5.32
CA ARG A 481 -13.18 26.73 -6.58
C ARG A 481 -14.58 27.13 -7.04
N LYS A 482 -15.37 27.72 -6.15
CA LYS A 482 -16.79 28.03 -6.34
C LYS A 482 -17.09 29.52 -6.29
N LEU A 483 -16.25 30.29 -5.60
CA LEU A 483 -16.42 31.72 -5.41
C LEU A 483 -15.92 32.50 -6.63
N SER A 484 -16.79 33.32 -7.22
CA SER A 484 -16.48 34.13 -8.41
C SER A 484 -15.93 35.52 -8.08
N CYS A 485 -16.27 36.11 -6.93
CA CYS A 485 -15.83 37.46 -6.55
C CYS A 485 -14.36 37.48 -6.09
N ASP A 486 -13.51 38.23 -6.79
CA ASP A 486 -12.06 38.31 -6.49
C ASP A 486 -11.72 38.96 -5.15
N VAL A 487 -12.48 39.98 -4.74
CA VAL A 487 -12.31 40.63 -3.42
C VAL A 487 -12.59 39.63 -2.30
N CYS A 488 -13.70 38.90 -2.40
CA CYS A 488 -14.05 37.82 -1.47
C CYS A 488 -13.07 36.64 -1.50
N ARG A 489 -12.38 36.40 -2.62
CA ARG A 489 -11.34 35.36 -2.72
C ARG A 489 -10.08 35.81 -1.98
N ALA A 490 -9.66 37.06 -2.16
CA ALA A 490 -8.48 37.63 -1.52
C ALA A 490 -8.66 37.71 0.00
N SER A 491 -9.85 38.04 0.50
CA SER A 491 -10.14 38.17 1.94
C SER A 491 -10.04 36.85 2.73
N LEU A 492 -10.16 35.70 2.06
CA LEU A 492 -10.09 34.38 2.70
C LEU A 492 -8.66 33.87 2.89
N VAL A 493 -7.67 34.49 2.24
CA VAL A 493 -6.28 34.05 2.23
C VAL A 493 -5.35 35.10 2.82
N ARG A 494 -4.12 34.69 3.13
CA ARG A 494 -3.04 35.58 3.56
C ARG A 494 -1.74 35.19 2.84
N ASP A 495 -0.85 36.16 2.68
CA ASP A 495 0.49 35.93 2.15
C ASP A 495 1.32 34.95 2.99
N ALA A 496 2.24 34.27 2.32
CA ALA A 496 2.98 33.15 2.89
C ALA A 496 4.04 33.52 3.94
N ARG A 497 4.30 34.81 4.16
CA ARG A 497 5.36 35.30 5.05
C ARG A 497 4.88 36.43 5.96
N PRO A 498 4.31 36.14 7.15
CA PRO A 498 4.18 37.16 8.18
C PRO A 498 5.49 37.31 8.96
N ALA A 499 5.81 38.55 9.34
CA ALA A 499 7.00 38.93 10.12
C ALA A 499 6.99 38.40 11.58
N SER A 500 5.85 37.89 12.07
CA SER A 500 5.73 37.12 13.30
C SER A 500 4.68 36.02 13.10
N PHE A 501 5.12 34.76 13.06
CA PHE A 501 4.21 33.63 12.89
C PHE A 501 3.49 33.36 14.22
N ASP A 502 2.17 33.52 14.25
CA ASP A 502 1.34 33.05 15.37
C ASP A 502 1.54 31.53 15.52
N LYS A 503 1.74 31.07 16.77
CA LYS A 503 1.90 29.65 17.12
C LYS A 503 0.75 28.78 16.62
N SER A 504 -0.44 29.34 16.37
CA SER A 504 -1.59 28.63 15.79
C SER A 504 -1.38 28.19 14.32
N TYR A 505 -0.45 28.80 13.57
CA TYR A 505 -0.17 28.43 12.17
C TYR A 505 1.03 27.49 12.02
N HIS A 506 1.69 27.12 13.12
CA HIS A 506 2.96 26.39 13.11
C HIS A 506 2.88 25.05 12.36
N LEU A 507 1.84 24.26 12.59
CA LEU A 507 1.61 22.99 11.88
C LEU A 507 1.47 23.19 10.37
N LEU A 508 0.76 24.24 9.95
CA LEU A 508 0.56 24.55 8.55
C LEU A 508 1.87 24.96 7.89
N ALA A 509 2.68 25.79 8.56
CA ALA A 509 4.01 26.19 8.08
C ALA A 509 4.93 25.00 7.86
N LEU A 510 5.07 24.13 8.87
CA LEU A 510 5.93 22.95 8.77
C LEU A 510 5.48 21.97 7.66
N LYS A 511 4.19 21.92 7.35
CA LYS A 511 3.66 21.08 6.27
C LYS A 511 3.70 21.72 4.89
N ASN A 512 3.80 23.03 4.79
CA ASN A 512 3.64 23.72 3.52
C ASN A 512 4.92 23.62 2.68
N ASN A 513 4.85 22.86 1.58
CA ASN A 513 5.91 22.79 0.57
C ASN A 513 5.59 23.65 -0.67
N GLY A 514 4.78 24.71 -0.51
CA GLY A 514 4.39 25.65 -1.58
C GLY A 514 3.01 25.41 -2.22
N GLY A 515 2.28 24.38 -1.78
CA GLY A 515 0.96 24.01 -2.34
C GLY A 515 -0.23 24.14 -1.38
N LEU A 516 -0.01 24.55 -0.13
CA LEU A 516 -1.10 24.72 0.84
C LEU A 516 -1.57 26.17 0.91
N VAL A 517 -2.88 26.35 1.00
CA VAL A 517 -3.51 27.67 1.18
C VAL A 517 -3.34 28.11 2.63
N ILE A 518 -2.90 29.35 2.82
CA ILE A 518 -2.78 29.98 4.13
C ILE A 518 -4.04 30.81 4.36
N PRO A 519 -4.92 30.40 5.30
CA PRO A 519 -6.18 31.09 5.54
C PRO A 519 -5.95 32.43 6.23
N SER A 520 -6.90 33.36 6.04
CA SER A 520 -6.94 34.63 6.77
C SER A 520 -7.30 34.43 8.25
N GLN A 521 -6.92 35.39 9.10
CA GLN A 521 -7.27 35.35 10.54
C GLN A 521 -8.78 35.34 10.76
N GLY A 522 -9.53 36.07 9.94
CA GLY A 522 -10.99 36.04 9.89
C GLY A 522 -11.57 34.66 9.71
N THR A 523 -11.08 33.96 8.69
CA THR A 523 -11.50 32.58 8.40
C THR A 523 -11.24 31.66 9.59
N VAL A 524 -10.07 31.77 10.21
CA VAL A 524 -9.73 30.96 11.39
C VAL A 524 -10.65 31.30 12.57
N LYS A 525 -10.99 32.57 12.78
CA LYS A 525 -11.92 33.01 13.83
C LYS A 525 -13.32 32.43 13.63
N VAL A 526 -13.85 32.44 12.41
CA VAL A 526 -15.13 31.80 12.05
C VAL A 526 -15.11 30.30 12.37
N LEU A 527 -14.02 29.61 12.01
CA LEU A 527 -13.89 28.18 12.28
C LEU A 527 -13.75 27.85 13.77
N ARG A 528 -13.09 28.71 14.56
CA ARG A 528 -13.03 28.57 16.03
C ARG A 528 -14.41 28.65 16.66
N ALA A 529 -15.21 29.62 16.24
CA ALA A 529 -16.61 29.76 16.66
C ALA A 529 -17.41 28.51 16.30
N ALA A 530 -17.33 28.06 15.04
CA ALA A 530 -18.03 26.87 14.60
C ALA A 530 -17.59 25.60 15.37
N GLU A 531 -16.30 25.43 15.64
CA GLU A 531 -15.78 24.27 16.40
C GLU A 531 -16.28 24.28 17.86
N ARG A 532 -16.41 25.46 18.50
CA ARG A 532 -16.97 25.56 19.86
C ARG A 532 -18.39 25.02 19.89
N VAL A 533 -19.22 25.46 18.94
CA VAL A 533 -20.62 25.00 18.83
C VAL A 533 -20.68 23.49 18.58
N ILE A 534 -19.84 22.96 17.68
CA ILE A 534 -19.81 21.52 17.37
C ILE A 534 -19.40 20.69 18.59
N ARG A 535 -18.43 21.15 19.39
CA ARG A 535 -17.97 20.45 20.60
C ARG A 535 -18.96 20.53 21.77
N GLN A 536 -19.75 21.60 21.84
CA GLN A 536 -20.80 21.78 22.84
C GLN A 536 -22.07 20.99 22.50
N ALA A 537 -22.29 20.67 21.22
CA ALA A 537 -23.42 19.86 20.80
C ALA A 537 -23.32 18.42 21.35
N SER A 538 -24.47 17.88 21.79
CA SER A 538 -24.55 16.51 22.32
C SER A 538 -24.11 15.48 21.27
N ALA A 539 -23.36 14.46 21.71
CA ALA A 539 -22.93 13.34 20.87
C ALA A 539 -24.11 12.58 20.21
N ILE A 540 -25.32 12.73 20.74
CA ILE A 540 -26.54 12.03 20.30
C ILE A 540 -27.18 12.73 19.08
N GLN A 541 -27.03 14.05 18.95
CA GLN A 541 -27.64 14.80 17.86
C GLN A 541 -26.67 15.84 17.31
N ALA A 542 -26.18 15.57 16.09
CA ALA A 542 -25.35 16.52 15.36
C ALA A 542 -26.08 17.87 15.23
N PRO A 543 -25.39 19.01 15.48
CA PRO A 543 -26.02 20.31 15.37
C PRO A 543 -26.41 20.56 13.93
N LYS A 544 -27.63 21.09 13.71
CA LYS A 544 -28.08 21.50 12.38
C LYS A 544 -27.20 22.64 11.88
N LEU A 545 -26.90 22.65 10.58
CA LEU A 545 -26.09 23.71 9.96
C LEU A 545 -26.66 25.12 10.25
N SER A 546 -27.98 25.27 10.22
CA SER A 546 -28.65 26.53 10.54
C SER A 546 -28.36 27.00 11.96
N THR A 547 -28.38 26.08 12.93
CA THR A 547 -28.06 26.37 14.33
C THR A 547 -26.61 26.80 14.50
N VAL A 548 -25.66 26.08 13.88
CA VAL A 548 -24.24 26.46 13.94
C VAL A 548 -24.01 27.83 13.31
N THR A 549 -24.61 28.06 12.13
CA THR A 549 -24.45 29.33 11.41
C THR A 549 -25.02 30.51 12.22
N HIS A 550 -26.17 30.33 12.86
CA HIS A 550 -26.78 31.36 13.70
C HIS A 550 -25.91 31.73 14.90
N ILE A 551 -25.44 30.73 15.66
CA ILE A 551 -24.60 30.97 16.85
C ILE A 551 -23.25 31.57 16.45
N VAL A 552 -22.65 31.14 15.33
CA VAL A 552 -21.41 31.74 14.83
C VAL A 552 -21.61 33.20 14.40
N ARG A 553 -22.73 33.52 13.76
CA ARG A 553 -23.07 34.92 13.41
C ARG A 553 -23.28 35.77 14.65
N GLU A 554 -23.97 35.26 15.66
CA GLU A 554 -24.18 35.95 16.94
C GLU A 554 -22.84 36.19 17.65
N GLU A 555 -21.94 35.21 17.66
CA GLU A 555 -20.62 35.34 18.27
C GLU A 555 -19.70 36.33 17.53
N ILE A 556 -19.80 36.40 16.20
CA ILE A 556 -19.02 37.35 15.39
C ILE A 556 -19.63 38.77 15.44
N GLY A 557 -20.94 38.88 15.59
CA GLY A 557 -21.65 40.16 15.62
C GLY A 557 -21.48 40.95 14.32
N THR A 558 -21.17 42.24 14.45
CA THR A 558 -20.98 43.19 13.34
C THR A 558 -19.52 43.35 12.93
N GLU A 559 -18.61 42.52 13.44
CA GLU A 559 -17.19 42.62 13.14
C GLU A 559 -16.91 42.21 11.69
N ASP A 560 -16.21 43.07 10.94
CA ASP A 560 -15.70 42.74 9.60
C ASP A 560 -14.51 41.78 9.69
N VAL A 561 -14.80 40.52 10.00
CA VAL A 561 -13.81 39.46 10.15
C VAL A 561 -13.03 39.21 8.86
N PHE A 562 -13.58 39.51 7.70
CA PHE A 562 -12.93 39.28 6.40
C PHE A 562 -12.22 40.52 5.86
N LEU A 563 -12.28 41.67 6.53
CA LEU A 563 -11.66 42.92 6.08
C LEU A 563 -12.14 43.34 4.67
N LEU A 564 -13.45 43.24 4.44
CA LEU A 564 -14.09 43.60 3.18
C LEU A 564 -14.33 45.12 3.05
N GLY A 565 -14.41 45.86 4.16
CA GLY A 565 -14.65 47.31 4.15
C GLY A 565 -15.91 47.68 3.34
N ASP A 566 -15.78 48.66 2.45
CA ASP A 566 -16.90 49.15 1.61
C ASP A 566 -17.48 48.07 0.68
N HIS A 567 -16.74 47.00 0.40
CA HIS A 567 -17.23 45.86 -0.39
C HIS A 567 -18.38 45.09 0.28
N ILE A 568 -18.63 45.32 1.57
CA ILE A 568 -19.82 44.80 2.26
C ILE A 568 -21.11 45.41 1.67
N GLU A 569 -21.04 46.66 1.20
CA GLU A 569 -22.18 47.42 0.69
C GLU A 569 -22.36 47.28 -0.84
N GLU A 570 -21.36 46.73 -1.53
CA GLU A 570 -21.38 46.42 -2.97
C GLU A 570 -22.29 45.22 -3.27
N THR A 571 -23.60 45.44 -3.26
CA THR A 571 -24.60 44.39 -3.53
C THR A 571 -25.12 44.49 -4.96
N GLN A 572 -25.20 43.37 -5.70
CA GLN A 572 -25.76 43.37 -7.07
C GLN A 572 -27.28 43.60 -7.09
N PHE A 573 -27.98 43.27 -6.00
CA PHE A 573 -29.44 43.34 -5.91
C PHE A 573 -29.99 43.95 -4.61
N GLY A 574 -29.17 44.58 -3.75
CA GLY A 574 -29.62 45.14 -2.47
C GLY A 574 -29.91 44.12 -1.37
N ILE A 575 -29.73 42.83 -1.65
CA ILE A 575 -30.11 41.70 -0.77
C ILE A 575 -28.88 40.84 -0.39
N ASP A 576 -27.82 40.89 -1.19
CA ASP A 576 -26.64 40.03 -1.04
C ASP A 576 -25.62 40.67 -0.10
N ASN A 577 -25.54 40.19 1.14
CA ASN A 577 -24.48 40.62 2.05
C ASN A 577 -23.29 39.67 1.90
N HIS A 578 -22.28 40.10 1.13
CA HIS A 578 -21.08 39.32 0.82
C HIS A 578 -20.38 38.78 2.07
N GLN A 579 -20.39 39.50 3.19
CA GLN A 579 -19.84 39.05 4.46
C GLN A 579 -20.67 37.91 5.06
N SER A 580 -22.00 38.04 5.07
CA SER A 580 -22.93 37.01 5.56
C SER A 580 -22.87 35.75 4.69
N ASP A 581 -22.79 35.91 3.38
CA ASP A 581 -22.70 34.81 2.42
C ASP A 581 -21.37 34.07 2.54
N LEU A 582 -20.26 34.80 2.64
CA LEU A 582 -18.94 34.23 2.90
C LEU A 582 -18.91 33.48 4.22
N LEU A 583 -19.42 34.06 5.31
CA LEU A 583 -19.48 33.42 6.61
C LEU A 583 -20.28 32.11 6.54
N SER A 584 -21.46 32.16 5.91
CA SER A 584 -22.33 30.98 5.75
C SER A 584 -21.66 29.89 4.91
N LEU A 585 -20.97 30.29 3.85
CA LEU A 585 -20.25 29.37 2.97
C LEU A 585 -19.08 28.71 3.71
N VAL A 586 -18.28 29.49 4.45
CA VAL A 586 -17.18 28.99 5.31
C VAL A 586 -17.70 28.01 6.36
N VAL A 587 -18.76 28.37 7.10
CA VAL A 587 -19.36 27.51 8.12
C VAL A 587 -19.92 26.23 7.48
N SER A 588 -20.61 26.32 6.34
CA SER A 588 -21.23 25.16 5.68
C SER A 588 -20.22 24.09 5.28
N VAL A 589 -19.11 24.49 4.68
CA VAL A 589 -18.04 23.58 4.24
C VAL A 589 -17.36 22.96 5.46
N PHE A 590 -17.06 23.77 6.48
CA PHE A 590 -16.41 23.30 7.70
C PHE A 590 -17.28 22.30 8.48
N VAL A 591 -18.55 22.63 8.74
CA VAL A 591 -19.50 21.76 9.45
C VAL A 591 -19.62 20.41 8.74
N LYS A 592 -19.73 20.39 7.42
CA LYS A 592 -19.78 19.13 6.65
C LYS A 592 -18.55 18.25 6.89
N ILE A 593 -17.35 18.83 6.81
CA ILE A 593 -16.09 18.10 7.08
C ILE A 593 -16.07 17.57 8.51
N ARG A 594 -16.46 18.39 9.49
CA ARG A 594 -16.44 18.02 10.90
C ARG A 594 -17.44 16.94 11.25
N LEU A 595 -18.66 17.01 10.73
CA LEU A 595 -19.68 15.98 10.95
C LEU A 595 -19.26 14.63 10.35
N HIS A 596 -18.61 14.61 9.19
CA HIS A 596 -18.03 13.38 8.64
C HIS A 596 -16.95 12.78 9.57
N HIS A 597 -16.08 13.60 10.15
CA HIS A 597 -15.08 13.13 11.12
C HIS A 597 -15.72 12.58 12.39
N VAL A 598 -16.70 13.28 12.96
CA VAL A 598 -17.45 12.82 14.15
C VAL A 598 -18.15 11.48 13.87
N ALA A 599 -18.84 11.36 12.74
CA ALA A 599 -19.50 10.11 12.34
C ALA A 599 -18.51 8.95 12.16
N LYS A 600 -17.32 9.23 11.62
CA LYS A 600 -16.25 8.25 11.48
C LYS A 600 -15.72 7.79 12.85
N LEU A 601 -15.51 8.70 13.79
CA LEU A 601 -15.08 8.35 15.16
C LEU A 601 -16.14 7.48 15.87
N ALA A 602 -17.41 7.88 15.80
CA ALA A 602 -18.52 7.09 16.35
C ALA A 602 -18.59 5.68 15.73
N SER A 603 -18.39 5.58 14.41
CA SER A 603 -18.35 4.29 13.71
C SER A 603 -17.18 3.41 14.16
N LEU A 604 -16.02 4.01 14.46
CA LEU A 604 -14.85 3.27 14.95
C LEU A 604 -15.06 2.74 16.37
N GLU A 605 -15.71 3.50 17.24
CA GLU A 605 -16.08 3.05 18.60
C GLU A 605 -17.04 1.86 18.55
N LEU A 606 -18.10 1.95 17.75
CA LEU A 606 -19.05 0.85 17.54
C LEU A 606 -18.38 -0.44 17.03
N GLN A 607 -17.32 -0.31 16.21
CA GLN A 607 -16.60 -1.44 15.66
C GLN A 607 -15.66 -2.15 16.66
N LYS A 608 -15.32 -1.55 17.81
CA LYS A 608 -14.41 -2.16 18.80
C LYS A 608 -14.96 -3.47 19.38
N GLY A 609 -16.28 -3.64 19.43
CA GLY A 609 -16.98 -4.82 19.96
C GLY A 609 -17.20 -5.99 18.98
N SER A 610 -16.86 -5.85 17.69
CA SER A 610 -17.11 -6.91 16.70
C SER A 610 -16.02 -8.00 16.75
N THR A 611 -16.10 -8.88 17.75
CA THR A 611 -15.24 -10.07 18.00
C THR A 611 -15.10 -10.99 16.79
N ARG A 612 -16.08 -10.96 15.86
CA ARG A 612 -16.16 -11.83 14.67
C ARG A 612 -15.04 -11.61 13.64
N LYS A 613 -14.46 -10.40 13.55
CA LYS A 613 -13.29 -10.13 12.68
C LYS A 613 -11.94 -10.45 13.33
N LYS A 614 -11.88 -10.46 14.67
CA LYS A 614 -10.67 -10.84 15.43
C LYS A 614 -10.38 -12.32 15.22
N LEU A 615 -11.37 -13.19 15.42
CA LEU A 615 -11.18 -14.65 15.37
C LEU A 615 -10.77 -15.19 13.99
N CYS A 616 -11.31 -14.64 12.88
CA CYS A 616 -10.89 -15.08 11.54
C CYS A 616 -9.44 -14.68 11.17
N LYS A 617 -8.86 -13.67 11.82
CA LYS A 617 -7.48 -13.25 11.57
C LYS A 617 -6.50 -13.90 12.55
N THR A 618 -6.85 -14.04 13.83
CA THR A 618 -5.94 -14.61 14.83
C THR A 618 -5.62 -16.09 14.55
N VAL A 619 -6.58 -16.85 14.01
CA VAL A 619 -6.36 -18.25 13.59
C VAL A 619 -5.39 -18.38 12.41
N LEU A 620 -5.19 -17.31 11.62
CA LEU A 620 -4.22 -17.29 10.51
C LEU A 620 -2.77 -17.02 10.95
N PHE A 621 -2.55 -16.62 12.21
CA PHE A 621 -1.23 -16.19 12.69
C PHE A 621 -0.73 -16.96 13.93
N GLN A 622 -1.49 -17.92 14.45
CA GLN A 622 -0.95 -18.92 15.37
C GLN A 622 -0.28 -20.03 14.57
N GLY A 623 0.93 -19.72 14.13
CA GLY A 623 1.91 -20.62 13.55
C GLY A 623 3.29 -20.04 13.82
N PHE A 624 3.68 -20.06 15.08
CA PHE A 624 5.08 -20.08 15.51
C PHE A 624 5.34 -21.46 16.10
#